data_AF-A0A5K0XKZ2-F1
#
_entry.id   AF-A0A5K0XKZ2-F1
#
_cell.length_a   1.000
_cell.length_b   1.000
_cell.length_c   1.000
_cell.angle_alpha   90.00
_cell.angle_beta   90.00
_cell.angle_gamma   90.00
#
_symmetry.space_group_name_H-M   'P 1'
#
loop_
_entity.id
_entity.type
_entity.pdbx_description
1 polymer ?
#
loop_
_entity_poly.entity_id
_entity_poly.type
_entity_poly.pdbx_seq_one_letter_code
_entity_poly.pdbx_strand_id
1 'polypeptide(L)'
;RQVEVIDPFFDWVEKEFGFRPLVYTSLFGGKQDDGLVAAVQDLLKKTNNWELASIDAMAAAAHSLLISLGIFRGHLQIEEAIKLIRLEEDMQ
;
A
#
# COMPACT_ATOMS: atom_id res chain seq x y z
N ARG A 1 -2.64 -13.03 -13.14
CA ARG A 1 -2.93 -13.33 -11.72
C ARG A 1 -2.46 -12.27 -10.75
N GLN A 2 -1.16 -12.06 -10.48
CA GLN A 2 -0.74 -10.95 -9.59
C GLN A 2 -1.29 -9.59 -10.06
N VAL A 3 -1.14 -9.30 -11.35
CA VAL A 3 -1.70 -8.11 -12.00
C VAL A 3 -3.22 -8.00 -11.77
N GLU A 4 -3.99 -9.07 -12.01
CA GLU A 4 -5.46 -9.05 -11.87
C GLU A 4 -5.96 -8.79 -10.44
N VAL A 5 -5.18 -9.19 -9.43
CA VAL A 5 -5.56 -9.04 -8.02
C VAL A 5 -5.02 -7.73 -7.43
N ILE A 6 -3.83 -7.28 -7.85
CA ILE A 6 -3.17 -6.08 -7.33
C ILE A 6 -3.61 -4.81 -8.07
N ASP A 7 -3.86 -4.87 -9.39
CA ASP A 7 -4.20 -3.67 -10.17
C ASP A 7 -5.43 -2.92 -9.64
N PRO A 8 -6.53 -3.57 -9.21
CA PRO A 8 -7.65 -2.86 -8.61
C PRO A 8 -7.26 -2.04 -7.38
N PHE A 9 -6.31 -2.54 -6.59
CA PHE A 9 -5.78 -1.80 -5.45
C PHE A 9 -4.90 -0.63 -5.91
N PHE A 10 -4.10 -0.78 -6.96
CA PHE A 10 -3.32 0.32 -7.53
C PHE A 10 -4.17 1.38 -8.20
N ASP A 11 -5.29 1.01 -8.82
CA ASP A 11 -6.28 1.96 -9.35
C ASP A 11 -6.86 2.82 -8.21
N TRP A 12 -7.11 2.22 -7.05
CA TRP A 12 -7.52 2.96 -5.87
C TRP A 12 -6.41 3.89 -5.36
N VAL A 13 -5.16 3.42 -5.28
CA VAL A 13 -4.02 4.26 -4.86
C VAL A 13 -3.87 5.47 -5.80
N GLU A 14 -3.97 5.24 -7.10
CA GLU A 14 -3.91 6.31 -8.11
C GLU A 14 -5.05 7.31 -7.93
N LYS A 15 -6.28 6.84 -7.63
CA LYS A 15 -7.42 7.71 -7.37
C LYS A 15 -7.28 8.50 -6.06
N GLU A 16 -6.75 7.89 -5.00
CA GLU A 16 -6.61 8.48 -3.67
C GLU A 16 -5.45 9.48 -3.60
N PHE A 17 -4.31 9.14 -4.22
CA PHE A 17 -3.07 9.91 -4.11
C PHE A 17 -2.73 10.69 -5.38
N GLY A 18 -3.38 10.41 -6.51
CA GLY A 18 -3.12 11.04 -7.81
C GLY A 18 -1.97 10.41 -8.60
N PHE A 19 -1.34 9.35 -8.06
CA PHE A 19 -0.16 8.71 -8.65
C PHE A 19 -0.26 7.20 -8.58
N ARG A 20 -0.07 6.53 -9.72
CA ARG A 20 0.02 5.06 -9.75
C ARG A 20 1.37 4.59 -9.23
N PRO A 21 1.42 3.58 -8.33
CA PRO A 21 2.68 2.96 -7.91
C PRO A 21 3.45 2.36 -9.09
N LEU A 22 4.78 2.54 -9.08
CA LEU A 22 5.66 1.90 -10.05
C LEU A 22 5.92 0.45 -9.64
N VAL A 23 5.75 -0.47 -10.58
CA VAL A 23 6.03 -1.90 -10.43
C VAL A 23 7.40 -2.21 -11.01
N TYR A 24 8.19 -2.97 -10.26
CA TYR A 24 9.51 -3.40 -10.66
C TYR A 24 9.56 -4.92 -10.76
N THR A 25 10.18 -5.44 -11.81
CA THR A 25 10.42 -6.88 -12.01
C THR A 25 11.83 -7.32 -11.56
N SER A 26 12.67 -6.35 -11.18
CA SER A 26 14.02 -6.58 -10.66
C SER A 26 14.00 -6.67 -9.14
N LEU A 27 14.80 -7.57 -8.57
CA LEU A 27 15.02 -7.69 -7.12
C LEU A 27 15.59 -6.41 -6.51
N PHE A 28 16.30 -5.59 -7.29
CA PHE A 28 16.86 -4.32 -6.81
C PHE A 28 15.81 -3.20 -6.73
N GLY A 29 14.64 -3.39 -7.35
CA GLY A 29 13.58 -2.39 -7.38
C GLY A 29 14.02 -1.09 -8.04
N GLY A 30 13.38 0.00 -7.62
CA GLY A 30 13.67 1.37 -8.05
C GLY A 30 12.95 2.39 -7.18
N LYS A 31 13.17 3.67 -7.49
CA LYS A 31 12.55 4.79 -6.76
C LYS A 31 11.08 4.94 -7.17
N GLN A 32 10.19 5.15 -6.21
CA GLN A 32 8.80 5.53 -6.54
C GLN A 32 8.72 6.96 -7.09
N ASP A 33 7.60 7.28 -7.73
CA ASP A 33 7.34 8.65 -8.20
C ASP A 33 7.40 9.64 -7.02
N ASP A 34 8.09 10.77 -7.21
CA ASP A 34 8.28 11.77 -6.16
C ASP A 34 6.95 12.39 -5.71
N GLY A 35 5.96 12.48 -6.59
CA GLY A 35 4.61 12.90 -6.28
C GLY A 35 3.89 11.91 -5.37
N LEU A 36 3.99 10.61 -5.65
CA LEU A 36 3.42 9.57 -4.78
C LEU A 36 4.06 9.63 -3.38
N VAL A 37 5.39 9.73 -3.31
CA VAL A 37 6.12 9.81 -2.04
C VAL A 37 5.68 11.05 -1.25
N ALA A 38 5.60 12.21 -1.89
CA ALA A 38 5.17 13.46 -1.26
C ALA A 38 3.71 13.39 -0.77
N ALA A 39 2.80 12.82 -1.56
CA ALA A 39 1.39 12.67 -1.21
C ALA A 39 1.19 11.76 0.02
N VAL A 40 1.90 10.63 0.06
CA VAL A 40 1.89 9.73 1.22
C VAL A 40 2.50 10.41 2.45
N GLN A 41 3.62 11.13 2.29
CA GLN A 41 4.22 11.87 3.40
C GLN A 41 3.29 12.95 3.96
N ASP A 42 2.57 13.68 3.10
CA ASP A 42 1.60 14.68 3.51
C ASP A 42 0.43 14.06 4.29
N LEU A 43 -0.07 12.90 3.84
CA LEU A 43 -1.06 12.12 4.60
C LEU A 43 -0.55 11.76 5.99
N LEU A 44 0.64 11.15 6.08
CA LEU A 44 1.22 10.72 7.36
C LEU A 44 1.43 11.90 8.32
N LYS A 45 1.88 13.05 7.82
CA LYS A 45 2.06 14.27 8.64
C LYS A 45 0.77 14.83 9.22
N LYS A 46 -0.38 14.51 8.62
CA LYS A 46 -1.71 14.94 9.09
C LYS A 46 -2.31 13.99 10.13
N THR A 47 -1.73 12.81 10.31
CA THR A 47 -2.18 11.85 11.33
C THR A 47 -1.76 12.30 12.73
N ASN A 48 -2.54 11.89 13.73
CA ASN A 48 -2.14 12.03 15.13
C ASN A 48 -1.19 10.88 15.54
N ASN A 49 -0.59 10.98 16.73
CA ASN A 49 0.40 10.01 17.20
C ASN A 49 -0.14 8.56 17.28
N TRP A 50 -1.42 8.37 17.62
CA TRP A 50 -2.04 7.05 17.73
C TRP A 50 -2.31 6.44 16.36
N GLU A 51 -2.80 7.26 15.43
CA GLU A 51 -3.01 6.87 14.04
C GLU A 51 -1.69 6.49 13.38
N LEU A 52 -0.64 7.32 13.54
CA LEU A 52 0.68 7.04 12.98
C LEU A 52 1.29 5.75 13.54
N ALA A 53 1.20 5.54 14.86
CA ALA A 53 1.66 4.31 15.49
C ALA A 53 0.89 3.07 14.99
N SER A 54 -0.40 3.21 14.74
CA SER A 54 -1.23 2.14 14.18
C SER A 54 -0.83 1.80 12.75
N ILE A 55 -0.60 2.83 11.91
CA ILE A 55 -0.13 2.65 10.53
C ILE A 55 1.24 1.97 10.51
N ASP A 56 2.17 2.39 11.37
CA ASP A 56 3.50 1.78 11.49
C ASP A 56 3.43 0.30 11.85
N ALA A 57 2.63 -0.06 12.88
CA ALA A 57 2.44 -1.45 13.28
C ALA A 57 1.80 -2.30 12.18
N MET A 58 0.81 -1.75 11.45
CA MET A 58 0.20 -2.43 10.32
C MET A 58 1.17 -2.60 9.15
N ALA A 59 1.98 -1.58 8.86
CA ALA A 59 2.96 -1.62 7.76
C ALA A 59 4.07 -2.63 8.04
N ALA A 60 4.50 -2.73 9.31
CA ALA A 60 5.43 -3.75 9.76
C ALA A 60 4.86 -5.16 9.61
N ALA A 61 3.59 -5.37 9.94
CA ALA A 61 2.93 -6.68 9.82
C ALA A 61 2.63 -7.07 8.37
N ALA A 62 2.19 -6.11 7.55
CA ALA A 62 1.84 -6.34 6.15
C ALA A 62 3.04 -6.30 5.20
N HIS A 63 4.20 -5.83 5.67
CA HIS A 63 5.37 -5.48 4.85
C HIS A 63 5.05 -4.55 3.66
N SER A 64 3.98 -3.75 3.77
CA SER A 64 3.51 -2.87 2.71
C SER A 64 2.78 -1.66 3.29
N LEU A 65 3.39 -0.48 3.16
CA LEU A 65 2.80 0.78 3.61
C LEU A 65 1.49 1.10 2.87
N LEU A 66 1.44 0.87 1.56
CA LEU A 66 0.23 1.18 0.78
C LEU A 66 -0.95 0.33 1.23
N ILE A 67 -0.76 -0.98 1.46
CA ILE A 67 -1.83 -1.86 1.96
C ILE A 67 -2.31 -1.38 3.33
N SER A 68 -1.39 -1.00 4.23
CA SER A 68 -1.75 -0.44 5.54
C SER A 68 -2.53 0.86 5.44
N LEU A 69 -2.20 1.73 4.47
CA LEU A 69 -2.98 2.93 4.18
C LEU A 69 -4.35 2.59 3.61
N GLY A 70 -4.46 1.52 2.79
CA GLY A 70 -5.74 0.98 2.33
C GLY A 70 -6.64 0.55 3.48
N ILE A 71 -6.09 -0.13 4.49
CA ILE A 71 -6.81 -0.49 5.72
C ILE A 71 -7.19 0.77 6.51
N PHE A 72 -6.22 1.66 6.76
CA PHE A 72 -6.41 2.88 7.54
C PHE A 72 -7.49 3.81 6.96
N ARG A 73 -7.56 3.90 5.62
CA ARG A 73 -8.59 4.66 4.91
C ARG A 73 -9.92 3.93 4.77
N GLY A 74 -10.03 2.70 5.28
CA GLY A 74 -11.23 1.87 5.18
C GLY A 74 -11.52 1.36 3.77
N HIS A 75 -10.56 1.45 2.85
CA HIS A 75 -10.69 0.89 1.51
C HIS A 75 -10.59 -0.65 1.53
N LEU A 76 -9.66 -1.17 2.34
CA LEU A 76 -9.45 -2.61 2.50
C LEU A 76 -9.98 -3.07 3.85
N GLN A 77 -10.77 -4.14 3.83
CA GLN A 77 -11.02 -4.95 5.03
C GLN A 77 -9.81 -5.84 5.34
N ILE A 78 -9.72 -6.35 6.57
CA ILE A 78 -8.58 -7.16 7.02
C ILE A 78 -8.43 -8.42 6.18
N GLU A 79 -9.53 -9.08 5.83
CA GLU A 79 -9.53 -10.30 5.01
C GLU A 79 -9.04 -10.03 3.58
N GLU A 80 -9.34 -8.86 3.04
CA GLU A 80 -8.87 -8.44 1.71
C GLU A 80 -7.38 -8.13 1.75
N ALA A 81 -6.93 -7.42 2.78
CA ALA A 81 -5.51 -7.13 2.97
C ALA A 81 -4.68 -8.41 3.13
N ILE A 82 -5.15 -9.40 3.90
CA ILE A 82 -4.45 -10.69 4.07
C ILE A 82 -4.28 -11.40 2.72
N LYS A 83 -5.31 -11.40 1.86
CA LYS A 83 -5.22 -11.99 0.51
C LYS A 83 -4.19 -11.28 -0.36
N LEU A 84 -4.08 -9.96 -0.24
CA LEU A 84 -3.08 -9.18 -0.99
C LEU A 84 -1.66 -9.46 -0.49
N ILE A 85 -1.46 -9.52 0.83
CA ILE A 85 -0.15 -9.75 1.44
C ILE A 85 0.38 -11.15 1.09
N ARG A 86 -0.47 -12.17 1.14
CA ARG A 86 -0.09 -13.58 0.95
C ARG A 86 -0.20 -14.06 -0.50
N LEU A 87 -0.45 -13.15 -1.43
CA LEU A 87 -0.73 -13.48 -2.83
C LEU A 87 0.38 -14.32 -3.48
N GLU A 88 1.64 -14.04 -3.17
CA GLU A 88 2.77 -14.81 -3.70
C GLU A 88 2.85 -16.20 -3.07
N GLU A 89 2.73 -16.29 -1.74
CA GLU A 89 2.77 -17.56 -0.99
C GLU A 89 1.66 -18.52 -1.43
N ASP A 90 0.43 -18.02 -1.59
CA ASP A 90 -0.73 -18.82 -1.96
C ASP A 90 -0.68 -19.27 -3.44
N MET A 91 0.24 -18.70 -4.23
CA MET A 91 0.47 -19.07 -5.64
C MET A 91 1.63 -20.05 -5.85
N GLN A 92 2.40 -20.37 -4.81
CA GLN A 92 3.48 -21.37 -4.81
C GLN A 92 2.95 -22.77 -4.49
#